data_AF-A0A1C3H3F6-F1
#
_entry.id   AF-A0A1C3H3F6-F1
#
_cell.length_a   1.000
_cell.length_b   1.000
_cell.length_c   1.000
_cell.angle_alpha   90.00
_cell.angle_beta   90.00
_cell.angle_gamma   90.00
#
_symmetry.space_group_name_H-M   'P 1'
#
loop_
_entity.id
_entity.type
_entity.pdbx_description
1 polymer ?
#
loop_
_entity_poly.entity_id
_entity_poly.type
_entity_poly.pdbx_seq_one_letter_code
_entity_poly.pdbx_strand_id
1 'polypeptide(L)'
;MEDIDTGEVYFSRVACKLLDIKTGRCRDYPCRQQHVPDCLSLREMKRHEYSWLPPTCAYRLRAEGKNLPPWHYLICGDRQEVHRRYRSVQHFALSEADGHAIDDHLLYRLEDILGEGDQEP
;
A
#
# COMPACT_ATOMS: atom_id res chain seq x y z
N MET A 1 -5.57 -7.96 -2.34
CA MET A 1 -6.66 -8.85 -2.77
C MET A 1 -7.27 -9.42 -1.51
N GLU A 2 -8.59 -9.53 -1.47
CA GLU A 2 -9.31 -10.18 -0.38
C GLU A 2 -9.75 -11.55 -0.89
N ASP A 3 -9.51 -12.59 -0.12
CA ASP A 3 -10.05 -13.92 -0.38
C ASP A 3 -11.55 -13.91 -0.09
N ILE A 4 -12.36 -14.36 -1.06
CA ILE A 4 -13.83 -14.28 -0.98
C ILE A 4 -14.40 -15.29 0.03
N ASP A 5 -13.72 -16.41 0.24
CA ASP A 5 -14.18 -17.49 1.10
C ASP A 5 -13.78 -17.23 2.56
N THR A 6 -12.59 -16.67 2.79
CA THR A 6 -12.01 -16.48 4.13
C THR A 6 -12.02 -15.04 4.63
N GLY A 7 -12.09 -14.05 3.73
CA GLY A 7 -11.94 -12.63 4.04
C GLY A 7 -10.48 -12.21 4.31
N GLU A 8 -9.51 -13.09 4.07
CA GLU A 8 -8.09 -12.81 4.29
C GLU A 8 -7.54 -11.79 3.29
N VAL A 9 -6.70 -10.87 3.75
CA VAL A 9 -6.15 -9.81 2.90
C VAL A 9 -4.71 -10.12 2.51
N TYR A 10 -4.47 -10.29 1.22
CA TYR A 10 -3.15 -10.50 0.64
C TYR A 10 -2.63 -9.25 -0.06
N PHE A 11 -1.38 -8.89 0.23
CA PHE A 11 -0.65 -7.85 -0.49
C PHE A 11 0.12 -8.48 -1.64
N SER A 12 0.05 -7.88 -2.81
CA SER A 12 0.78 -8.33 -4.00
C SER A 12 1.77 -7.27 -4.48
N ARG A 13 2.69 -7.68 -5.34
CA ARG A 13 3.61 -6.79 -6.05
C ARG A 13 2.92 -6.07 -7.21
N VAL A 14 1.82 -6.61 -7.72
CA VAL A 14 1.14 -6.08 -8.90
C VAL A 14 0.44 -4.78 -8.52
N ALA A 15 0.83 -3.70 -9.20
CA ALA A 15 0.30 -2.37 -8.99
C ALA A 15 -0.51 -1.90 -10.21
N CYS A 16 -1.49 -1.03 -9.93
CA CYS A 16 -2.36 -0.42 -10.93
C CYS A 16 -1.60 0.03 -12.18
N LYS A 17 -2.17 -0.23 -13.37
CA LYS A 17 -1.63 0.21 -14.67
C LYS A 17 -1.30 1.70 -14.80
N LEU A 18 -1.92 2.57 -13.99
CA LEU A 18 -1.65 4.01 -13.98
C LEU A 18 -0.52 4.44 -13.01
N LEU A 19 0.03 3.53 -12.21
CA LEU A 19 1.13 3.85 -11.32
C LEU A 19 2.43 4.03 -12.13
N ASP A 20 3.06 5.20 -12.00
CA ASP A 20 4.46 5.35 -12.33
C ASP A 20 5.31 4.84 -11.16
N ILE A 21 5.82 3.61 -11.31
CA ILE A 21 6.65 2.93 -10.31
C ILE A 21 7.93 3.72 -10.02
N LYS A 22 8.49 4.47 -10.99
CA LYS A 22 9.73 5.24 -10.76
C LYS A 22 9.52 6.46 -9.88
N THR A 23 8.33 7.05 -9.90
CA THR A 23 8.01 8.24 -9.11
C THR A 23 7.11 7.93 -7.91
N GLY A 24 6.50 6.74 -7.87
CA GLY A 24 5.50 6.35 -6.87
C GLY A 24 4.20 7.14 -6.98
N ARG A 25 3.90 7.72 -8.15
CA ARG A 25 2.74 8.58 -8.37
C ARG A 25 1.84 8.04 -9.47
N CYS A 26 0.56 8.35 -9.39
CA CYS A 26 -0.37 8.09 -10.50
C CYS A 26 -0.03 9.01 -11.68
N ARG A 27 0.04 8.45 -12.90
CA ARG A 27 0.34 9.18 -14.14
C ARG A 27 -0.78 10.12 -14.56
N ASP A 28 -2.02 9.77 -14.24
CA ASP A 28 -3.20 10.57 -14.54
C ASP A 28 -4.16 10.57 -13.35
N TYR A 29 -3.72 11.21 -12.26
CA TYR A 29 -4.52 11.28 -11.04
C TYR A 29 -5.89 11.96 -11.28
N PRO A 30 -6.02 13.06 -12.04
CA PRO A 30 -7.32 13.71 -12.28
C PRO A 30 -8.34 12.81 -12.98
N CYS A 31 -7.94 12.03 -13.99
CA CYS A 31 -8.86 11.18 -14.76
C CYS A 31 -8.80 9.69 -14.36
N ARG A 32 -8.10 9.33 -13.27
CA ARG A 32 -7.84 7.94 -12.86
C ARG A 32 -9.06 7.02 -12.83
N GLN A 33 -10.21 7.52 -12.38
CA GLN A 33 -11.46 6.74 -12.28
C GLN A 33 -12.10 6.44 -13.63
N GLN A 34 -11.78 7.21 -14.68
CA GLN A 34 -12.23 6.92 -16.04
C GLN A 34 -11.46 5.73 -16.64
N HIS A 35 -10.21 5.53 -16.22
CA HIS A 35 -9.33 4.47 -16.69
C HIS A 35 -9.37 3.21 -15.84
N VAL A 36 -9.61 3.37 -14.53
CA VAL A 36 -9.61 2.32 -13.51
C VAL A 36 -10.85 2.56 -12.64
N PRO A 37 -12.00 1.93 -12.98
CA PRO A 37 -13.26 2.12 -12.26
C PRO A 37 -13.15 1.81 -10.76
N ASP A 38 -12.30 0.84 -10.39
CA ASP A 38 -12.08 0.43 -9.00
C ASP A 38 -11.10 1.35 -8.24
N CYS A 39 -10.67 2.47 -8.82
CA CYS A 39 -9.75 3.39 -8.16
C CYS A 39 -10.45 4.16 -7.03
N LEU A 40 -10.07 3.84 -5.79
CA LEU A 40 -10.70 4.36 -4.58
C LEU A 40 -10.19 5.74 -4.15
N SER A 41 -11.06 6.51 -3.50
CA SER A 41 -10.74 7.77 -2.83
C SER A 41 -10.70 7.54 -1.31
N LEU A 42 -9.50 7.37 -0.73
CA LEU A 42 -9.37 7.17 0.72
C LEU A 42 -9.98 8.32 1.53
N ARG A 43 -10.08 9.52 0.97
CA ARG A 43 -10.64 10.70 1.65
C ARG A 43 -12.16 10.61 1.85
N GLU A 44 -12.84 9.84 1.02
CA GLU A 44 -14.30 9.62 1.10
C GLU A 44 -14.68 8.43 2.00
N MET A 45 -13.72 7.55 2.26
CA MET A 45 -13.90 6.41 3.16
C MET A 45 -13.88 6.82 4.63
N LYS A 46 -14.59 6.08 5.49
CA LYS A 46 -14.60 6.28 6.93
C LYS A 46 -13.33 5.68 7.52
N ARG A 47 -12.83 6.29 8.61
CA ARG A 47 -11.59 5.88 9.28
C ARG A 47 -11.55 4.41 9.71
N HIS A 48 -12.69 3.82 10.10
CA HIS A 48 -12.74 2.42 10.51
C HIS A 48 -12.59 1.43 9.34
N GLU A 49 -12.72 1.90 8.09
CA GLU A 49 -12.58 1.08 6.88
C GLU A 49 -11.11 0.96 6.43
N TYR A 50 -10.16 1.51 7.18
CA TYR A 50 -8.73 1.50 6.83
C TYR A 50 -7.97 0.26 7.32
N SER A 51 -8.64 -0.70 7.95
CA SER A 51 -8.00 -1.89 8.56
C SER A 51 -7.22 -2.75 7.54
N TRP A 52 -7.71 -2.84 6.30
CA TRP A 52 -7.08 -3.60 5.22
C TRP A 52 -5.86 -2.90 4.59
N LEU A 53 -5.63 -1.61 4.88
CA LEU A 53 -4.45 -0.89 4.37
C LEU A 53 -3.17 -1.48 4.99
N PRO A 54 -2.00 -1.30 4.32
CA PRO A 54 -0.73 -1.77 4.85
C PRO A 54 -0.52 -1.31 6.31
N PRO A 55 0.09 -2.13 7.19
CA PRO A 55 0.29 -1.78 8.60
C PRO A 55 1.05 -0.47 8.81
N THR A 56 1.92 -0.10 7.87
CA THR A 56 2.70 1.14 7.89
C THR A 56 2.03 2.30 7.16
N CYS A 57 0.82 2.12 6.62
CA CYS A 57 0.10 3.16 5.89
C CYS A 57 -0.27 4.31 6.82
N ALA A 58 0.08 5.54 6.43
CA ALA A 58 -0.20 6.72 7.23
C ALA A 58 -1.69 6.90 7.54
N TYR A 59 -2.59 6.64 6.59
CA TYR A 59 -4.04 6.75 6.81
C TYR A 59 -4.51 5.79 7.91
N ARG A 60 -4.06 4.54 7.86
CA ARG A 60 -4.36 3.51 8.86
C ARG A 60 -3.81 3.87 10.23
N LEU A 61 -2.51 4.14 10.31
CA LEU A 61 -1.85 4.49 11.58
C LEU A 61 -2.53 5.70 12.24
N ARG A 62 -2.87 6.73 11.46
CA ARG A 62 -3.56 7.91 11.98
C ARG A 62 -5.01 7.63 12.40
N ALA A 63 -5.71 6.72 11.73
CA ALA A 63 -7.04 6.28 12.16
C ALA A 63 -7.01 5.45 13.45
N GLU A 64 -5.96 4.64 13.64
CA GLU A 64 -5.73 3.82 14.84
C GLU A 64 -5.09 4.62 16.00
N GLY A 65 -4.78 5.91 15.81
CA GLY A 65 -4.12 6.73 16.82
C GLY A 65 -2.63 6.38 17.05
N LYS A 66 -2.02 5.63 16.14
CA LYS A 66 -0.61 5.22 16.19
C LYS A 66 0.32 6.29 15.61
N ASN A 67 1.58 6.24 16.04
CA ASN A 67 2.64 7.09 15.52
C ASN A 67 3.06 6.66 14.11
N LEU A 68 3.50 7.62 13.29
CA LEU A 68 4.15 7.31 12.02
C LEU A 68 5.58 6.82 12.29
N PRO A 69 6.11 5.90 11.47
CA PRO A 69 7.48 5.44 11.63
C PRO A 69 8.50 6.60 11.53
N PRO A 70 9.65 6.53 12.21
CA PRO A 70 10.66 7.60 12.18
C PRO A 70 11.18 7.95 10.78
N TRP A 71 11.14 6.99 9.85
CA TRP A 71 11.55 7.18 8.45
C TRP A 71 10.49 7.84 7.57
N HIS A 72 9.27 8.04 8.08
CA HIS A 72 8.20 8.66 7.32
C HIS A 72 8.48 10.15 7.10
N TYR A 73 8.33 10.66 5.88
CA TYR A 73 8.73 12.03 5.53
C TYR A 73 8.01 13.13 6.34
N LEU A 74 6.81 12.87 6.83
CA LEU A 74 6.09 13.78 7.74
C LEU A 74 6.73 13.89 9.14
N ILE A 75 7.59 12.93 9.51
CA ILE A 75 8.33 12.90 10.77
C ILE A 75 9.77 13.39 10.56
N CYS A 76 10.50 12.83 9.61
CA CYS A 76 11.91 13.16 9.38
C CYS A 76 12.15 14.34 8.42
N GLY A 77 11.13 14.80 7.70
CA GLY A 77 11.24 15.87 6.69
C GLY A 77 11.86 15.45 5.35
N ASP A 78 12.46 14.26 5.25
CA ASP A 78 13.12 13.79 4.03
C ASP A 78 12.27 12.78 3.26
N ARG A 79 11.88 13.14 2.03
CA ARG A 79 11.14 12.27 1.11
C ARG A 79 11.98 11.11 0.56
N GLN A 80 13.30 11.20 0.60
CA GLN A 80 14.20 10.14 0.14
C GLN A 80 14.38 9.03 1.17
N GLU A 81 14.04 9.28 2.44
CA GLU A 81 14.25 8.31 3.52
C GLU A 81 13.43 7.02 3.31
N VAL A 82 12.21 7.13 2.78
CA VAL A 82 11.38 5.96 2.44
C VAL A 82 12.04 5.07 1.39
N HIS A 83 12.79 5.66 0.45
CA HIS A 83 13.49 4.94 -0.60
C HIS A 83 14.78 4.31 -0.06
N ARG A 84 15.55 5.04 0.76
CA ARG A 84 16.75 4.50 1.42
C ARG A 84 16.45 3.31 2.34
N ARG A 85 15.23 3.25 2.89
CA ARG A 85 14.76 2.15 3.73
C ARG A 85 14.02 1.05 2.96
N TYR A 86 13.97 1.12 1.63
CA TYR A 86 13.22 0.18 0.77
C TYR A 86 11.73 0.06 1.14
N ARG A 87 11.15 1.10 1.75
CA ARG A 87 9.74 1.14 2.18
C ARG A 87 8.82 1.76 1.12
N SER A 88 9.32 1.95 -0.10
CA SER A 88 8.57 2.49 -1.22
C SER A 88 8.18 1.42 -2.22
N VAL A 89 7.02 1.60 -2.86
CA VAL A 89 6.53 0.71 -3.93
C VAL A 89 7.52 0.56 -5.08
N GLN A 90 8.40 1.54 -5.29
CA GLN A 90 9.40 1.53 -6.35
C GLN A 90 10.36 0.34 -6.30
N HIS A 91 10.51 -0.30 -5.14
CA HIS A 91 11.49 -1.37 -4.94
C HIS A 91 10.93 -2.76 -5.19
N PHE A 92 9.61 -2.92 -5.27
CA PHE A 92 8.99 -4.24 -5.40
C PHE A 92 7.85 -4.30 -6.41
N ALA A 93 7.21 -3.18 -6.73
CA ALA A 93 6.02 -3.18 -7.56
C ALA A 93 6.30 -3.62 -9.01
N LEU A 94 5.34 -4.33 -9.58
CA LEU A 94 5.27 -4.75 -10.98
C LEU A 94 4.03 -4.09 -11.60
N SER A 95 4.10 -3.63 -12.85
CA SER A 95 2.94 -3.00 -13.46
C SER A 95 1.95 -4.05 -13.94
N GLU A 96 0.68 -3.89 -13.58
CA GLU A 96 -0.41 -4.70 -14.13
C GLU A 96 -0.47 -4.63 -15.67
N ALA A 97 -0.05 -3.50 -16.27
CA ALA A 97 0.00 -3.34 -17.72
C ALA A 97 0.94 -4.33 -18.42
N ASP A 98 1.89 -4.92 -17.70
CA ASP A 98 2.84 -5.89 -18.23
C ASP A 98 2.28 -7.33 -18.20
N GLY A 99 1.04 -7.53 -17.76
CA GLY A 99 0.34 -8.83 -17.80
C GLY A 99 0.66 -9.77 -16.63
N HIS A 100 1.18 -9.23 -15.52
CA HIS A 100 1.48 -10.00 -14.32
C HIS A 100 0.21 -10.47 -13.59
N ALA A 101 0.05 -11.79 -13.43
CA ALA A 101 -1.02 -12.37 -12.62
C ALA A 101 -0.82 -12.03 -11.13
N ILE A 102 -1.86 -11.53 -10.47
CA ILE A 102 -1.78 -11.09 -9.06
C ILE A 102 -1.39 -12.26 -8.14
N ASP A 103 -1.98 -13.43 -8.37
CA ASP A 103 -1.83 -14.63 -7.53
C ASP A 103 -0.39 -15.19 -7.53
N ASP A 104 0.34 -15.01 -8.63
CA ASP A 104 1.75 -15.42 -8.75
C ASP A 104 2.72 -14.46 -8.05
N HIS A 105 2.21 -13.33 -7.57
CA HIS A 105 3.02 -12.21 -7.09
C HIS A 105 2.55 -11.70 -5.72
N LEU A 106 2.00 -12.57 -4.89
CA LEU A 106 1.69 -12.29 -3.50
C LEU A 106 2.99 -12.10 -2.69
N LEU A 107 2.98 -11.11 -1.79
CA LEU A 107 4.09 -10.77 -0.89
C LEU A 107 3.88 -11.35 0.49
N TYR A 108 2.73 -11.05 1.10
CA TYR A 108 2.39 -11.50 2.45
C TYR A 108 0.88 -11.39 2.66
N ARG A 109 0.37 -12.19 3.60
CA ARG A 109 -0.96 -12.05 4.17
C ARG A 109 -0.93 -11.05 5.30
N LEU A 110 -1.95 -10.19 5.41
CA LEU A 110 -1.99 -9.10 6.37
C LEU A 110 -1.94 -9.60 7.81
N GLU A 111 -2.67 -10.67 8.09
CA GLU A 111 -2.78 -11.31 9.41
C GLU A 111 -1.43 -11.80 9.91
N ASP A 112 -0.56 -12.29 9.03
CA ASP A 112 0.79 -12.74 9.41
C ASP A 112 1.63 -11.57 9.95
N ILE A 113 1.60 -10.44 9.26
CA ILE A 113 2.34 -9.24 9.67
C ILE A 113 1.75 -8.60 10.93
N LEU A 114 0.45 -8.73 11.17
CA LEU A 114 -0.19 -8.22 12.38
C LEU A 114 -0.03 -9.17 13.57
N GLY A 115 0.10 -10.48 13.32
CA GLY A 115 0.35 -11.52 14.33
C GLY A 115 1.79 -11.55 14.82
N GLU A 116 2.75 -11.09 14.02
CA GLU A 116 4.15 -10.85 14.40
C GLU A 116 4.35 -9.55 15.21
N GLY A 117 3.45 -9.28 16.17
CA GLY A 117 3.65 -8.22 17.15
C GLY A 117 4.94 -8.45 17.95
N ASP A 118 5.85 -7.49 17.90
CA ASP A 118 7.02 -7.33 18.78
C ASP A 118 8.13 -8.40 18.72
N GLN A 119 8.72 -8.63 17.55
CA GLN A 119 10.14 -9.00 17.48
C GLN A 119 10.95 -7.91 16.79
N GLU A 120 11.22 -6.85 17.55
CA GLU A 120 12.35 -5.95 17.29
C GLU A 120 13.65 -6.71 17.68
N PRO A 121 14.71 -6.70 16.86
CA PRO A 121 15.99 -7.31 17.24
C PRO A 121 16.68 -6.58 18.40
#